data_AF-A0A1J5VY68-F1
#
_entry.id   AF-A0A1J5VY68-F1
#
_cell.length_a   1.000
_cell.length_b   1.000
_cell.length_c   1.000
_cell.angle_alpha   90.00
_cell.angle_beta   90.00
_cell.angle_gamma   90.00
#
_symmetry.space_group_name_H-M   'P 1'
#
loop_
_entity.id
_entity.type
_entity.pdbx_description
1 polymer ?
#
loop_
_entity_poly.entity_id
_entity_poly.type
_entity_poly.pdbx_seq_one_letter_code
_entity_poly.pdbx_strand_id
1 'polypeptide(L)'
;MELSLPVYPLAPSTWGAGEEITVTDVVQSPLFAEFGGTHHTSYVPVALEPNAVEESWRVRRLGHGIVGEISQFDRARYVDLERIHQSQLLPVTLAAVKFDVEQGKFAVDVILPPPQLAVPRNNAGLHSLVLPSGDMAIIDTERGEFSAEQLASLAPGQWFVGLQIADSDVVVTLGERVLGCVSAADVDDVRTILFDAPSTDNAITVARAFLLDGMAALDIADYAEATDPRWLRVPDLAQSGADSAKAFETVQFPDGSWAVTIDRSRAATPSRPKTNTTDAKPATLVDMDAVENEEASIPAEAAVVDAPDSEDGDYLTEVQKAQRRRSQEAGRHRKP
;
A
#
# COMPACT_ATOMS: atom_id res chain seq x y z
N MET A 1 2.65 23.95 -2.94
CA MET A 1 1.38 23.55 -3.56
C MET A 1 0.82 22.44 -2.68
N GLU A 2 -0.20 22.74 -1.88
CA GLU A 2 -0.83 21.75 -1.00
C GLU A 2 -1.48 20.64 -1.83
N LEU A 3 -1.47 19.41 -1.30
CA LEU A 3 -2.26 18.32 -1.89
C LEU A 3 -3.73 18.73 -1.92
N SER A 4 -4.40 18.53 -3.05
CA SER A 4 -5.83 18.82 -3.18
C SER A 4 -6.72 17.81 -2.45
N LEU A 5 -6.18 16.65 -2.07
CA LEU A 5 -6.89 15.57 -1.40
C LEU A 5 -6.22 15.20 -0.06
N PRO A 6 -7.01 14.83 0.96
CA PRO A 6 -6.47 14.29 2.21
C PRO A 6 -5.74 12.96 1.98
N VAL A 7 -4.89 12.59 2.93
CA VAL A 7 -4.00 11.42 2.83
C VAL A 7 -4.46 10.28 3.71
N TYR A 8 -4.14 9.05 3.32
CA TYR A 8 -4.33 7.83 4.10
C TYR A 8 -2.97 7.14 4.31
N PRO A 9 -2.44 7.11 5.55
CA PRO A 9 -1.13 6.53 5.81
C PRO A 9 -1.18 5.00 5.80
N LEU A 10 -0.35 4.39 4.95
CA LEU A 10 -0.12 2.96 4.88
C LEU A 10 0.96 2.54 5.89
N ALA A 11 0.93 1.27 6.31
CA ALA A 11 2.10 0.66 6.91
C ALA A 11 3.11 0.36 5.79
N PRO A 12 4.36 0.86 5.84
CA PRO A 12 5.30 0.67 4.74
C PRO A 12 5.82 -0.78 4.65
N SER A 13 5.76 -1.55 5.73
CA SER A 13 6.28 -2.91 5.78
C SER A 13 5.40 -3.81 6.64
N THR A 14 5.63 -5.12 6.54
CA THR A 14 4.96 -6.13 7.33
C THR A 14 6.02 -7.14 7.78
N TRP A 15 6.10 -7.44 9.08
CA TRP A 15 7.24 -8.22 9.64
C TRP A 15 8.63 -7.65 9.29
N GLY A 16 8.74 -6.32 9.22
CA GLY A 16 9.99 -5.64 8.86
C GLY A 16 10.42 -5.82 7.40
N ALA A 17 9.55 -6.38 6.55
CA ALA A 17 9.78 -6.54 5.12
C ALA A 17 8.72 -5.77 4.33
N GLY A 18 9.18 -4.84 3.47
CA GLY A 18 8.35 -4.20 2.45
C GLY A 18 8.76 -4.69 1.07
N GLU A 19 7.82 -4.72 0.14
CA GLU A 19 8.10 -4.87 -1.29
C GLU A 19 8.57 -3.53 -1.85
N GLU A 20 9.71 -3.54 -2.54
CA GLU A 20 10.23 -2.40 -3.29
C GLU A 20 9.62 -2.39 -4.69
N ILE A 21 8.78 -1.39 -4.96
CA ILE A 21 8.11 -1.19 -6.24
C ILE A 21 8.84 -0.11 -7.02
N THR A 22 9.48 -0.50 -8.11
CA THR A 22 10.32 0.42 -8.90
C THR A 22 9.50 1.54 -9.53
N VAL A 23 10.00 2.76 -9.37
CA VAL A 23 9.46 3.96 -10.01
C VAL A 23 10.16 4.19 -11.34
N THR A 24 9.37 4.30 -12.40
CA THR A 24 9.84 4.66 -13.74
C THR A 24 9.73 6.17 -13.97
N ASP A 25 10.39 6.65 -15.04
CA ASP A 25 10.35 8.05 -15.46
C ASP A 25 10.72 9.04 -14.34
N VAL A 26 11.72 8.65 -13.54
CA VAL A 26 12.16 9.40 -12.36
C VAL A 26 12.67 10.79 -12.75
N VAL A 27 12.04 11.83 -12.18
CA VAL A 27 12.40 13.23 -12.37
C VAL A 27 13.67 13.56 -11.57
N GLN A 28 14.81 13.57 -12.25
CA GLN A 28 16.14 13.63 -11.64
C GLN A 28 16.48 14.98 -10.98
N SER A 29 16.11 16.09 -11.60
CA SER A 29 16.50 17.45 -11.16
C SER A 29 16.22 17.74 -9.67
N PRO A 30 14.99 17.53 -9.14
CA PRO A 30 14.72 17.76 -7.71
C PRO A 30 15.50 16.80 -6.80
N LEU A 31 15.75 15.56 -7.25
CA LEU A 31 16.51 14.59 -6.46
C LEU A 31 17.99 14.98 -6.36
N PHE A 32 18.60 15.49 -7.43
CA PHE A 32 19.96 16.03 -7.36
C PHE A 32 20.06 17.28 -6.47
N ALA A 33 19.07 18.16 -6.53
CA ALA A 33 19.05 19.38 -5.72
C ALA A 33 19.03 19.07 -4.21
N GLU A 34 18.37 17.98 -3.81
CA GLU A 34 18.19 17.61 -2.41
C GLU A 34 19.18 16.55 -1.92
N PHE A 35 19.40 15.51 -2.71
CA PHE A 35 20.16 14.31 -2.33
C PHE A 35 21.52 14.19 -3.03
N GLY A 36 21.90 15.13 -3.89
CA GLY A 36 23.13 15.06 -4.69
C GLY A 36 24.43 14.90 -3.87
N GLY A 37 24.40 15.27 -2.57
CA GLY A 37 25.52 15.08 -1.64
C GLY A 37 25.42 13.85 -0.74
N THR A 38 24.34 13.06 -0.83
CA THR A 38 24.14 11.88 0.01
C THR A 38 24.64 10.61 -0.67
N HIS A 39 25.34 9.77 0.10
CA HIS A 39 25.83 8.46 -0.36
C HIS A 39 25.02 7.28 0.22
N HIS A 40 24.04 7.56 1.07
CA HIS A 40 23.15 6.57 1.67
C HIS A 40 21.76 6.65 1.05
N THR A 41 21.01 5.56 1.14
CA THR A 41 19.57 5.56 0.81
C THR A 41 18.85 6.56 1.73
N SER A 42 18.00 7.39 1.15
CA SER A 42 17.14 8.32 1.86
C SER A 42 15.69 7.86 1.75
N TYR A 43 14.99 7.76 2.88
CA TYR A 43 13.57 7.40 2.90
C TYR A 43 12.72 8.66 2.98
N VAL A 44 11.81 8.82 2.03
CA VAL A 44 10.98 10.03 1.93
C VAL A 44 9.49 9.67 1.84
N PRO A 45 8.62 10.43 2.51
CA PRO A 45 7.17 10.32 2.32
C PRO A 45 6.74 10.61 0.88
N VAL A 46 5.94 9.69 0.32
CA VAL A 46 5.32 9.86 -0.99
C VAL A 46 3.84 9.51 -0.96
N ALA A 47 3.06 10.23 -1.75
CA ALA A 47 1.67 9.94 -2.04
C ALA A 47 1.56 9.25 -3.41
N LEU A 48 0.65 8.28 -3.51
CA LEU A 48 0.32 7.60 -4.76
C LEU A 48 -0.93 8.26 -5.35
N GLU A 49 -0.78 8.98 -6.45
CA GLU A 49 -1.89 9.67 -7.14
C GLU A 49 -2.35 8.82 -8.33
N PRO A 50 -3.65 8.49 -8.46
CA PRO A 50 -4.13 7.67 -9.56
C PRO A 50 -4.04 8.43 -10.89
N ASN A 51 -3.40 7.83 -11.89
CA ASN A 51 -3.45 8.28 -13.28
C ASN A 51 -4.49 7.44 -14.02
N ALA A 52 -5.65 8.02 -14.31
CA ALA A 52 -6.75 7.30 -14.95
C ALA A 52 -6.53 7.04 -16.45
N VAL A 53 -5.59 7.75 -17.10
CA VAL A 53 -5.33 7.61 -18.54
C VAL A 53 -4.42 6.43 -18.80
N GLU A 54 -3.31 6.36 -18.07
CA GLU A 54 -2.29 5.31 -18.24
C GLU A 54 -2.50 4.12 -17.29
N GLU A 55 -3.55 4.19 -16.46
CA GLU A 55 -3.81 3.22 -15.38
C GLU A 55 -2.59 3.00 -14.46
N SER A 56 -1.74 4.02 -14.33
CA SER A 56 -0.51 4.05 -13.51
C SER A 56 -0.75 4.76 -12.17
N TRP A 57 0.24 4.78 -11.29
CA TRP A 57 0.29 5.76 -10.20
C TRP A 57 1.37 6.80 -10.46
N ARG A 58 1.03 8.07 -10.27
CA ARG A 58 2.04 9.13 -10.14
C ARG A 58 2.54 9.16 -8.71
N VAL A 59 3.85 9.00 -8.53
CA VAL A 59 4.50 9.08 -7.23
C VAL A 59 4.80 10.55 -6.95
N ARG A 60 4.18 11.10 -5.90
CA ARG A 60 4.30 12.50 -5.54
C ARG A 60 4.96 12.65 -4.17
N ARG A 61 6.04 13.41 -4.09
CA ARG A 61 6.62 13.79 -2.81
C ARG A 61 5.81 14.93 -2.20
N LEU A 62 5.41 14.77 -0.94
CA LEU A 62 4.63 15.77 -0.22
C LEU A 62 5.40 17.09 -0.19
N GLY A 63 4.81 18.17 -0.73
CA GLY A 63 5.42 19.50 -0.80
C GLY A 63 6.44 19.73 -1.93
N HIS A 64 6.88 18.69 -2.65
CA HIS A 64 8.00 18.79 -3.60
C HIS A 64 7.69 18.38 -5.06
N GLY A 65 6.50 17.85 -5.34
CA GLY A 65 6.04 17.59 -6.72
C GLY A 65 6.13 16.12 -7.13
N ILE A 66 6.06 15.85 -8.43
CA ILE A 66 6.10 14.48 -8.99
C ILE A 66 7.54 13.98 -8.97
N VAL A 67 7.71 12.74 -8.51
CA VAL A 67 9.00 12.02 -8.49
C VAL A 67 9.12 11.10 -9.69
N GLY A 68 8.03 10.45 -10.10
CA GLY A 68 7.98 9.53 -11.24
C GLY A 68 6.65 8.80 -11.29
N GLU A 69 6.62 7.62 -11.92
CA GLU A 69 5.41 6.80 -12.06
C GLU A 69 5.64 5.33 -11.65
N ILE A 70 4.61 4.66 -11.16
CA ILE A 70 4.57 3.21 -10.97
C ILE A 70 3.68 2.64 -12.06
N SER A 71 4.16 1.57 -12.70
CA SER A 71 3.51 0.94 -13.84
C SER A 71 2.07 0.46 -13.55
N GLN A 72 1.26 0.34 -14.60
CA GLN A 72 -0.06 -0.29 -14.51
C GLN A 72 0.02 -1.73 -13.98
N PHE A 73 1.05 -2.47 -14.37
CA PHE A 73 1.25 -3.87 -13.94
C PHE A 73 1.42 -3.97 -12.42
N ASP A 74 2.25 -3.11 -11.84
CA ASP A 74 2.44 -3.08 -10.40
C ASP A 74 1.22 -2.54 -9.67
N ARG A 75 0.60 -1.46 -10.17
CA ARG A 75 -0.66 -0.94 -9.61
C ARG A 75 -1.76 -2.00 -9.56
N ALA A 76 -1.90 -2.81 -10.61
CA ALA A 76 -2.93 -3.85 -10.70
C ALA A 76 -2.81 -4.94 -9.62
N ARG A 77 -1.62 -5.13 -9.03
CA ARG A 77 -1.42 -6.08 -7.93
C ARG A 77 -2.09 -5.64 -6.63
N TYR A 78 -2.31 -4.32 -6.46
CA TYR A 78 -2.73 -3.69 -5.21
C TYR A 78 -4.18 -3.19 -5.29
N VAL A 79 -5.11 -4.10 -5.56
CA VAL A 79 -6.53 -3.79 -5.76
C VAL A 79 -7.17 -3.09 -4.56
N ASP A 80 -6.75 -3.40 -3.34
CA ASP A 80 -7.32 -2.83 -2.12
C ASP A 80 -6.96 -1.34 -1.92
N LEU A 81 -5.89 -0.85 -2.56
CA LEU A 81 -5.55 0.58 -2.55
C LEU A 81 -6.60 1.41 -3.31
N GLU A 82 -7.37 0.81 -4.21
CA GLU A 82 -8.45 1.52 -4.90
C GLU A 82 -9.56 1.94 -3.92
N ARG A 83 -9.77 1.21 -2.82
CA ARG A 83 -10.72 1.62 -1.77
C ARG A 83 -10.34 2.96 -1.13
N ILE A 84 -9.05 3.26 -1.04
CA ILE A 84 -8.54 4.55 -0.55
C ILE A 84 -8.87 5.66 -1.54
N HIS A 85 -8.62 5.43 -2.83
CA HIS A 85 -8.96 6.38 -3.89
C HIS A 85 -10.46 6.65 -4.00
N GLN A 86 -11.29 5.60 -3.91
CA GLN A 86 -12.75 5.71 -3.87
C GLN A 86 -13.26 6.51 -2.67
N SER A 87 -12.49 6.50 -1.57
CA SER A 87 -12.75 7.32 -0.39
C SER A 87 -12.23 8.76 -0.53
N GLN A 88 -11.78 9.16 -1.73
CA GLN A 88 -11.21 10.47 -2.03
C GLN A 88 -9.93 10.79 -1.24
N LEU A 89 -9.17 9.74 -0.93
CA LEU A 89 -7.91 9.82 -0.19
C LEU A 89 -6.73 9.42 -1.09
N LEU A 90 -5.55 9.93 -0.75
CA LEU A 90 -4.28 9.53 -1.37
C LEU A 90 -3.52 8.61 -0.41
N PRO A 91 -3.21 7.36 -0.80
CA PRO A 91 -2.33 6.50 -0.02
C PRO A 91 -0.96 7.16 0.11
N VAL A 92 -0.42 7.18 1.34
CA VAL A 92 0.91 7.69 1.64
C VAL A 92 1.74 6.58 2.25
N THR A 93 2.97 6.43 1.75
CA THR A 93 3.97 5.48 2.21
C THR A 93 5.37 6.11 2.10
N LEU A 94 6.42 5.30 2.22
CA LEU A 94 7.81 5.70 2.02
C LEU A 94 8.33 5.31 0.64
N ALA A 95 9.21 6.12 0.08
CA ALA A 95 10.05 5.77 -1.04
C ALA A 95 11.52 5.76 -0.62
N ALA A 96 12.26 4.75 -1.04
CA ALA A 96 13.71 4.68 -0.96
C ALA A 96 14.30 5.43 -2.16
N VAL A 97 15.11 6.46 -1.90
CA VAL A 97 15.85 7.22 -2.92
C VAL A 97 17.32 6.85 -2.81
N LYS A 98 17.89 6.30 -3.87
CA LYS A 98 19.28 5.83 -3.90
C LYS A 98 19.99 6.36 -5.15
N PHE A 99 21.21 6.86 -4.97
CA PHE A 99 22.04 7.22 -6.10
C PHE A 99 22.66 5.95 -6.71
N ASP A 100 22.36 5.70 -7.99
CA ASP A 100 23.01 4.68 -8.80
C ASP A 100 24.28 5.28 -9.43
N VAL A 101 25.43 4.83 -8.94
CA VAL A 101 26.74 5.31 -9.39
C VAL A 101 27.05 4.85 -10.82
N GLU A 102 26.56 3.69 -11.24
CA GLU A 102 26.81 3.15 -12.58
C GLU A 102 26.02 3.91 -13.63
N GLN A 103 24.77 4.24 -13.32
CA GLN A 103 23.89 4.99 -14.23
C GLN A 103 24.02 6.52 -14.10
N GLY A 104 24.66 7.00 -13.03
CA GLY A 104 24.81 8.42 -12.73
C GLY A 104 23.47 9.13 -12.48
N LYS A 105 22.49 8.41 -11.93
CA LYS A 105 21.11 8.86 -11.72
C LYS A 105 20.57 8.34 -10.39
N PHE A 106 19.52 8.96 -9.86
CA PHE A 106 18.77 8.42 -8.74
C PHE A 106 17.79 7.34 -9.21
N ALA A 107 17.84 6.19 -8.56
CA ALA A 107 16.80 5.17 -8.54
C ALA A 107 15.85 5.45 -7.36
N VAL A 108 14.57 5.17 -7.58
CA VAL A 108 13.53 5.35 -6.57
C VAL A 108 12.65 4.10 -6.55
N ASP A 109 12.45 3.55 -5.36
CA ASP A 109 11.54 2.43 -5.13
C ASP A 109 10.52 2.86 -4.07
N VAL A 110 9.23 2.67 -4.35
CA VAL A 110 8.16 2.87 -3.37
C VAL A 110 8.02 1.60 -2.56
N ILE A 111 8.01 1.75 -1.24
CA ILE A 111 7.92 0.63 -0.31
C ILE A 111 6.46 0.42 0.04
N LEU A 112 5.95 -0.77 -0.27
CA LEU A 112 4.60 -1.18 0.08
C LEU A 112 4.64 -2.54 0.80
N PRO A 113 3.73 -2.81 1.72
CA PRO A 113 3.56 -4.15 2.27
C PRO A 113 3.00 -5.09 1.19
N PRO A 114 3.02 -6.41 1.37
CA PRO A 114 2.40 -7.34 0.42
C PRO A 114 0.95 -6.93 0.10
N PRO A 115 0.47 -7.07 -1.15
CA PRO A 115 -0.81 -6.50 -1.57
C PRO A 115 -2.02 -6.83 -0.68
N GLN A 116 -2.10 -8.10 -0.22
CA GLN A 116 -3.18 -8.59 0.66
C GLN A 116 -3.15 -8.03 2.10
N LEU A 117 -2.07 -7.31 2.46
CA LEU A 117 -1.84 -6.70 3.77
C LEU A 117 -1.75 -5.17 3.68
N ALA A 118 -1.96 -4.58 2.50
CA ALA A 118 -1.72 -3.16 2.28
C ALA A 118 -2.76 -2.24 2.88
N VAL A 119 -4.01 -2.69 3.00
CA VAL A 119 -5.09 -1.85 3.52
C VAL A 119 -5.87 -2.61 4.61
N PRO A 120 -6.05 -2.02 5.80
CA PRO A 120 -6.81 -2.65 6.87
C PRO A 120 -8.24 -2.98 6.45
N ARG A 121 -8.75 -4.17 6.78
CA ARG A 121 -10.08 -4.62 6.37
C ARG A 121 -11.22 -3.88 7.10
N ASN A 122 -10.94 -3.27 8.24
CA ASN A 122 -11.83 -2.40 9.01
C ASN A 122 -11.28 -0.97 9.13
N ASN A 123 -12.08 -0.08 9.71
CA ASN A 123 -11.70 1.28 10.02
C ASN A 123 -11.25 1.41 11.48
N ALA A 124 -10.33 2.35 11.75
CA ALA A 124 -9.85 2.62 13.11
C ALA A 124 -10.93 3.32 13.94
N GLY A 125 -11.75 4.17 13.33
CA GLY A 125 -12.80 4.94 14.00
C GLY A 125 -12.35 6.35 14.41
N LEU A 126 -13.33 7.26 14.51
CA LEU A 126 -13.12 8.70 14.66
C LEU A 126 -12.36 9.13 15.92
N HIS A 127 -12.45 8.35 16.99
CA HIS A 127 -11.84 8.65 18.29
C HIS A 127 -10.57 7.83 18.56
N SER A 128 -10.02 7.19 17.52
CA SER A 128 -8.88 6.29 17.68
C SER A 128 -7.56 7.00 17.41
N LEU A 129 -6.55 6.67 18.19
CA LEU A 129 -5.16 7.05 17.94
C LEU A 129 -4.41 5.79 17.50
N VAL A 130 -4.03 5.74 16.24
CA VAL A 130 -3.35 4.59 15.66
C VAL A 130 -1.86 4.70 15.96
N LEU A 131 -1.29 3.64 16.53
CA LEU A 131 0.14 3.53 16.75
C LEU A 131 0.90 3.57 15.41
N PRO A 132 2.08 4.23 15.36
CA PRO A 132 2.95 4.17 14.20
C PRO A 132 3.37 2.73 13.88
N SER A 133 3.73 2.48 12.64
CA SER A 133 4.34 1.22 12.23
C SER A 133 5.79 1.13 12.72
N GLY A 134 6.24 -0.06 13.13
CA GLY A 134 7.56 -0.31 13.69
C GLY A 134 7.86 -1.79 13.85
N ASP A 135 8.22 -2.19 15.06
CA ASP A 135 8.56 -3.57 15.39
C ASP A 135 7.28 -4.41 15.56
N MET A 136 7.45 -5.74 15.42
CA MET A 136 6.36 -6.69 15.55
C MET A 136 6.27 -7.24 16.96
N ALA A 137 5.12 -7.05 17.62
CA ALA A 137 4.80 -7.71 18.88
C ALA A 137 3.81 -8.86 18.65
N ILE A 138 4.14 -10.06 19.12
CA ILE A 138 3.33 -11.26 18.87
C ILE A 138 2.05 -11.21 19.71
N ILE A 139 0.94 -11.63 19.10
CA ILE A 139 -0.35 -11.80 19.77
C ILE A 139 -0.54 -13.29 20.05
N ASP A 140 -0.65 -13.65 21.32
CA ASP A 140 -1.10 -14.96 21.77
C ASP A 140 -2.62 -15.07 21.60
N THR A 141 -3.02 -15.68 20.49
CA THR A 141 -4.43 -15.89 20.12
C THR A 141 -5.10 -17.04 20.86
N GLU A 142 -4.34 -17.93 21.52
CA GLU A 142 -4.91 -19.01 22.36
C GLU A 142 -5.59 -18.43 23.60
N ARG A 143 -5.16 -17.24 24.04
CA ARG A 143 -5.78 -16.45 25.11
C ARG A 143 -6.96 -15.59 24.62
N GLY A 144 -7.38 -15.77 23.36
CA GLY A 144 -8.47 -15.02 22.72
C GLY A 144 -9.79 -15.78 22.65
N GLU A 145 -10.79 -15.12 22.06
CA GLU A 145 -12.14 -15.66 21.87
C GLU A 145 -12.38 -16.28 20.49
N PHE A 146 -11.41 -16.16 19.56
CA PHE A 146 -11.57 -16.61 18.18
C PHE A 146 -11.13 -18.07 18.03
N SER A 147 -11.94 -18.89 17.36
CA SER A 147 -11.52 -20.25 17.00
C SER A 147 -10.48 -20.22 15.88
N ALA A 148 -9.78 -21.33 15.68
CA ALA A 148 -8.81 -21.47 14.59
C ALA A 148 -9.45 -21.22 13.20
N GLU A 149 -10.68 -21.69 12.99
CA GLU A 149 -11.42 -21.46 11.74
C GLU A 149 -11.79 -19.98 11.55
N GLN A 150 -12.15 -19.28 12.64
CA GLN A 150 -12.43 -17.86 12.59
C GLN A 150 -11.16 -17.06 12.28
N LEU A 151 -10.03 -17.36 12.92
CA LEU A 151 -8.74 -16.75 12.63
C LEU A 151 -8.31 -16.99 11.19
N ALA A 152 -8.50 -18.21 10.68
CA ALA A 152 -8.22 -18.55 9.29
C ALA A 152 -9.07 -17.72 8.30
N SER A 153 -10.31 -17.38 8.64
CA SER A 153 -11.16 -16.51 7.80
C SER A 153 -10.72 -15.04 7.78
N LEU A 154 -9.97 -14.61 8.79
CA LEU A 154 -9.44 -13.25 8.89
C LEU A 154 -8.08 -13.09 8.19
N ALA A 155 -7.38 -14.20 7.93
CA ALA A 155 -6.09 -14.26 7.27
C ALA A 155 -6.20 -14.58 5.76
N PRO A 156 -5.22 -14.18 4.92
CA PRO A 156 -4.22 -13.16 5.21
C PRO A 156 -4.86 -11.77 5.25
N GLY A 157 -4.56 -10.94 6.25
CA GLY A 157 -5.17 -9.61 6.32
C GLY A 157 -4.57 -8.69 7.35
N GLN A 158 -4.70 -7.40 7.08
CA GLN A 158 -4.42 -6.33 8.03
C GLN A 158 -5.72 -5.85 8.69
N TRP A 159 -5.67 -5.54 9.99
CA TRP A 159 -6.81 -5.11 10.78
C TRP A 159 -6.39 -4.02 11.75
N PHE A 160 -7.28 -3.08 12.04
CA PHE A 160 -7.16 -2.22 13.21
C PHE A 160 -7.71 -2.94 14.43
N VAL A 161 -6.91 -3.00 15.49
CA VAL A 161 -7.25 -3.66 16.77
C VAL A 161 -7.10 -2.69 17.93
N GLY A 162 -7.99 -2.79 18.91
CA GLY A 162 -7.89 -2.02 20.14
C GLY A 162 -6.85 -2.61 21.08
N LEU A 163 -6.14 -1.75 21.81
CA LEU A 163 -5.18 -2.13 22.83
C LEU A 163 -5.62 -1.60 24.20
N GLN A 164 -5.67 -2.49 25.19
CA GLN A 164 -6.02 -2.12 26.55
C GLN A 164 -5.11 -2.82 27.57
N ILE A 165 -4.59 -2.05 28.51
CA ILE A 165 -3.87 -2.61 29.66
C ILE A 165 -4.89 -3.18 30.64
N ALA A 166 -4.74 -4.47 30.98
CA ALA A 166 -5.52 -5.15 32.01
C ALA A 166 -4.55 -5.87 32.95
N ASP A 167 -4.45 -5.40 34.19
CA ASP A 167 -3.46 -5.86 35.17
C ASP A 167 -2.02 -5.80 34.61
N SER A 168 -1.36 -6.95 34.44
CA SER A 168 -0.02 -7.08 33.85
C SER A 168 -0.04 -7.36 32.35
N ASP A 169 -1.20 -7.66 31.76
CA ASP A 169 -1.32 -7.98 30.35
C ASP A 169 -1.69 -6.76 29.49
N VAL A 170 -1.46 -6.90 28.18
CA VAL A 170 -2.04 -6.04 27.16
C VAL A 170 -3.01 -6.88 26.34
N VAL A 171 -4.30 -6.59 26.48
CA VAL A 171 -5.39 -7.26 25.78
C VAL A 171 -5.56 -6.62 24.41
N VAL A 172 -5.65 -7.45 23.38
CA VAL A 172 -5.88 -7.04 21.99
C VAL A 172 -7.30 -7.39 21.60
N THR A 173 -8.07 -6.40 21.13
CA THR A 173 -9.47 -6.59 20.71
C THR A 173 -9.66 -6.35 19.23
N LEU A 174 -10.46 -7.19 18.58
CA LEU A 174 -10.94 -6.98 17.22
C LEU A 174 -12.46 -6.76 17.27
N GLY A 175 -12.87 -5.50 17.18
CA GLY A 175 -14.25 -5.10 17.49
C GLY A 175 -14.52 -5.26 18.99
N GLU A 176 -15.60 -5.95 19.34
CA GLU A 176 -16.01 -6.18 20.73
C GLU A 176 -15.42 -7.45 21.36
N ARG A 177 -14.66 -8.24 20.59
CA ARG A 177 -14.14 -9.54 21.01
C ARG A 177 -12.65 -9.50 21.23
N VAL A 178 -12.16 -10.26 22.21
CA VAL A 178 -10.72 -10.41 22.47
C VAL A 178 -10.08 -11.27 21.37
N LEU A 179 -9.14 -10.70 20.63
CA LEU A 179 -8.32 -11.43 19.67
C LEU A 179 -7.25 -12.27 20.38
N GLY A 180 -6.71 -11.75 21.48
CA GLY A 180 -5.67 -12.40 22.27
C GLY A 180 -5.01 -11.43 23.25
N CYS A 181 -3.86 -11.82 23.77
CA CYS A 181 -3.01 -10.95 24.59
C CYS A 181 -1.65 -10.79 23.91
N VAL A 182 -0.96 -9.68 24.14
CA VAL A 182 0.44 -9.54 23.74
C VAL A 182 1.28 -10.62 24.42
N SER A 183 2.21 -11.22 23.69
CA SER A 183 3.08 -12.28 24.19
C SER A 183 3.90 -11.81 25.39
N ALA A 184 4.27 -12.75 26.28
CA ALA A 184 5.08 -12.42 27.44
C ALA A 184 6.46 -11.83 27.10
N ALA A 185 6.96 -12.06 25.87
CA ALA A 185 8.23 -11.51 25.42
C ALA A 185 8.13 -10.01 25.11
N ASP A 186 6.97 -9.53 24.66
CA ASP A 186 6.79 -8.17 24.16
C ASP A 186 5.96 -7.29 25.11
N VAL A 187 5.27 -7.89 26.09
CA VAL A 187 4.25 -7.20 26.91
C VAL A 187 4.78 -5.95 27.64
N ASP A 188 5.99 -6.00 28.19
CA ASP A 188 6.57 -4.86 28.92
C ASP A 188 6.91 -3.68 28.00
N ASP A 189 7.40 -3.98 26.79
CA ASP A 189 7.71 -2.97 25.79
C ASP A 189 6.42 -2.33 25.26
N VAL A 190 5.39 -3.13 24.95
CA VAL A 190 4.09 -2.61 24.51
C VAL A 190 3.42 -1.78 25.61
N ARG A 191 3.50 -2.19 26.87
CA ARG A 191 2.99 -1.39 27.99
C ARG A 191 3.66 -0.03 28.07
N THR A 192 4.98 0.02 27.91
CA THR A 192 5.74 1.27 27.89
C THR A 192 5.21 2.21 26.80
N ILE A 193 5.07 1.72 25.57
CA ILE A 193 4.52 2.47 24.44
C ILE A 193 3.10 3.00 24.76
N LEU A 194 2.25 2.18 25.39
CA LEU A 194 0.89 2.57 25.75
C LEU A 194 0.84 3.60 26.91
N PHE A 195 1.79 3.56 27.84
CA PHE A 195 1.88 4.55 28.92
C PHE A 195 2.36 5.91 28.42
N ASP A 196 3.27 5.92 27.45
CA ASP A 196 3.78 7.15 26.83
C ASP A 196 2.82 7.72 25.77
N ALA A 197 1.71 7.02 25.51
CA ALA A 197 0.69 7.44 24.58
C ALA A 197 0.11 8.82 24.95
N PRO A 198 -0.14 9.71 23.96
CA PRO A 198 -0.84 10.97 24.20
C PRO A 198 -2.22 10.73 24.82
N SER A 199 -2.34 10.97 26.13
CA SER A 199 -3.62 10.89 26.84
C SER A 199 -4.53 12.01 26.37
N THR A 200 -5.45 11.69 25.46
CA THR A 200 -6.58 12.55 25.12
C THR A 200 -7.84 11.94 25.72
N ASP A 201 -8.66 12.76 26.37
CA ASP A 201 -9.93 12.31 26.94
C ASP A 201 -10.72 11.54 25.87
N ASN A 202 -11.06 10.29 26.17
CA ASN A 202 -11.81 9.35 25.33
C ASN A 202 -11.12 8.81 24.07
N ALA A 203 -9.80 8.99 23.89
CA ALA A 203 -9.12 8.36 22.77
C ALA A 203 -8.86 6.86 23.03
N ILE A 204 -9.19 6.02 22.04
CA ILE A 204 -8.89 4.59 22.07
C ILE A 204 -7.56 4.37 21.35
N THR A 205 -6.59 3.75 22.01
CA THR A 205 -5.34 3.36 21.36
C THR A 205 -5.58 2.14 20.48
N VAL A 206 -5.23 2.27 19.21
CA VAL A 206 -5.42 1.25 18.19
C VAL A 206 -4.07 0.94 17.55
N ALA A 207 -3.85 -0.29 17.13
CA ALA A 207 -2.70 -0.69 16.34
C ALA A 207 -3.13 -1.37 15.05
N ARG A 208 -2.20 -1.47 14.10
CA ARG A 208 -2.34 -2.39 12.96
C ARG A 208 -1.95 -3.78 13.45
N ALA A 209 -2.79 -4.77 13.19
CA ALA A 209 -2.49 -6.18 13.38
C ALA A 209 -2.45 -6.86 12.02
N PHE A 210 -1.49 -7.76 11.84
CA PHE A 210 -1.39 -8.62 10.68
C PHE A 210 -1.68 -10.06 11.08
N LEU A 211 -2.60 -10.69 10.36
CA LEU A 211 -2.91 -12.10 10.48
C LEU A 211 -2.42 -12.80 9.20
N LEU A 212 -1.44 -13.69 9.34
CA LEU A 212 -0.78 -14.37 8.22
C LEU A 212 -0.29 -15.75 8.69
N ASP A 213 -0.57 -16.80 7.91
CA ASP A 213 -0.05 -18.16 8.13
C ASP A 213 -0.20 -18.69 9.57
N GLY A 214 -1.34 -18.37 10.21
CA GLY A 214 -1.65 -18.79 11.59
C GLY A 214 -0.97 -17.95 12.68
N MET A 215 -0.17 -16.95 12.32
CA MET A 215 0.40 -15.98 13.24
C MET A 215 -0.44 -14.70 13.26
N ALA A 216 -0.50 -14.06 14.43
CA ALA A 216 -1.05 -12.73 14.61
C ALA A 216 -0.01 -11.86 15.32
N ALA A 217 0.24 -10.66 14.80
CA ALA A 217 1.22 -9.76 15.38
C ALA A 217 0.79 -8.30 15.18
N LEU A 218 1.11 -7.46 16.16
CA LEU A 218 0.92 -6.02 16.14
C LEU A 218 2.11 -5.36 15.45
N ASP A 219 1.84 -4.35 14.64
CA ASP A 219 2.83 -3.45 14.06
C ASP A 219 2.80 -2.12 14.81
N ILE A 220 3.83 -1.87 15.61
CA ILE A 220 3.84 -0.80 16.60
C ILE A 220 5.23 -0.15 16.73
N ALA A 221 5.24 1.15 16.93
CA ALA A 221 6.37 1.91 17.42
C ALA A 221 5.91 2.92 18.47
N ASP A 222 6.86 3.57 19.13
CA ASP A 222 6.58 4.73 19.96
C ASP A 222 5.99 5.87 19.10
N TYR A 223 5.05 6.64 19.65
CA TYR A 223 4.52 7.85 19.01
C TYR A 223 5.60 8.87 18.64
N ALA A 224 6.70 8.93 19.38
CA ALA A 224 7.85 9.77 19.05
C ALA A 224 8.53 9.38 17.73
N GLU A 225 8.33 8.14 17.27
CA GLU A 225 8.87 7.62 16.00
C GLU A 225 7.94 7.85 14.81
N ALA A 226 6.77 8.46 15.03
CA ALA A 226 5.87 8.83 13.95
C ALA A 226 6.54 9.81 12.97
N THR A 227 6.62 9.45 11.70
CA THR A 227 7.19 10.32 10.66
C THR A 227 6.43 11.65 10.52
N ASP A 228 5.10 11.61 10.72
CA ASP A 228 4.26 12.80 10.82
C ASP A 228 3.14 12.52 11.85
N PRO A 229 3.01 13.33 12.92
CA PRO A 229 1.95 13.16 13.91
C PRO A 229 0.52 13.15 13.35
N ARG A 230 0.30 13.77 12.17
CA ARG A 230 -1.01 13.75 11.50
C ARG A 230 -1.41 12.36 11.02
N TRP A 231 -0.44 11.47 10.81
CA TRP A 231 -0.70 10.10 10.34
C TRP A 231 -1.12 9.14 11.47
N LEU A 232 -1.09 9.59 12.72
CA LEU A 232 -1.64 8.86 13.87
C LEU A 232 -3.18 8.84 13.84
N ARG A 233 -3.81 9.75 13.08
CA ARG A 233 -5.25 9.78 12.83
C ARG A 233 -5.50 9.26 11.42
N VAL A 234 -5.88 7.98 11.33
CA VAL A 234 -6.17 7.35 10.04
C VAL A 234 -7.63 7.64 9.68
N PRO A 235 -7.92 8.28 8.53
CA PRO A 235 -9.30 8.52 8.10
C PRO A 235 -10.03 7.21 7.85
N ASP A 236 -11.34 7.18 8.10
CA ASP A 236 -12.18 6.05 7.75
C ASP A 236 -12.29 5.90 6.24
N LEU A 237 -12.15 4.67 5.75
CA LEU A 237 -12.44 4.35 4.35
C LEU A 237 -13.94 4.12 4.19
N ALA A 238 -14.46 4.51 3.03
CA ALA A 238 -15.76 4.06 2.59
C ALA A 238 -15.73 2.52 2.57
N GLN A 239 -16.62 1.90 3.34
CA GLN A 239 -16.75 0.45 3.29
C GLN A 239 -17.18 0.08 1.86
N SER A 240 -16.42 -0.78 1.19
CA SER A 240 -16.95 -1.52 0.05
C SER A 240 -18.10 -2.35 0.61
N GLY A 241 -19.32 -1.85 0.49
CA GLY A 241 -20.48 -2.50 1.08
C GLY A 241 -20.50 -3.98 0.69
N ALA A 242 -20.66 -4.84 1.70
CA ALA A 242 -21.11 -6.21 1.50
C ALA A 242 -22.48 -6.29 0.79
N ASP A 243 -23.12 -5.14 0.53
CA ASP A 243 -24.29 -4.94 -0.34
C ASP A 243 -23.97 -4.81 -1.84
N SER A 244 -22.75 -5.15 -2.28
CA SER A 244 -22.42 -5.21 -3.72
C SER A 244 -23.07 -6.38 -4.49
N ALA A 245 -24.04 -7.08 -3.89
CA ALA A 245 -24.82 -8.14 -4.55
C ALA A 245 -25.73 -7.62 -5.68
N LYS A 246 -26.03 -6.32 -5.77
CA LYS A 246 -26.57 -5.74 -7.00
C LYS A 246 -25.45 -5.16 -7.85
N ALA A 247 -24.82 -6.03 -8.63
CA ALA A 247 -23.80 -5.65 -9.61
C ALA A 247 -24.33 -4.69 -10.70
N PHE A 248 -25.64 -4.57 -10.85
CA PHE A 248 -26.33 -3.68 -11.78
C PHE A 248 -27.82 -3.54 -11.39
N GLU A 249 -28.46 -2.43 -11.76
CA GLU A 249 -29.92 -2.33 -11.76
C GLU A 249 -30.47 -2.54 -13.16
N THR A 250 -31.50 -3.38 -13.30
CA THR A 250 -32.23 -3.57 -14.56
C THR A 250 -33.63 -2.98 -14.45
N VAL A 251 -34.03 -2.19 -15.43
CA VAL A 251 -35.39 -1.69 -15.61
C VAL A 251 -35.93 -2.26 -16.92
N GLN A 252 -37.01 -3.04 -16.86
CA GLN A 252 -37.71 -3.51 -18.05
C GLN A 252 -38.84 -2.54 -18.41
N PHE A 253 -38.87 -2.09 -19.66
CA PHE A 253 -39.90 -1.19 -20.17
C PHE A 253 -41.10 -1.98 -20.71
N PRO A 254 -42.30 -1.36 -20.79
CA PRO A 254 -43.53 -2.01 -21.28
C PRO A 254 -43.47 -2.51 -22.74
N ASP A 255 -42.52 -2.02 -23.54
CA ASP A 255 -42.28 -2.45 -24.92
C ASP A 255 -41.37 -3.69 -25.03
N GLY A 256 -40.93 -4.23 -23.89
CA GLY A 256 -40.04 -5.39 -23.82
C GLY A 256 -38.55 -5.06 -23.87
N SER A 257 -38.17 -3.78 -24.01
CA SER A 257 -36.78 -3.35 -23.89
C SER A 257 -36.31 -3.30 -22.44
N TRP A 258 -35.00 -3.25 -22.22
CA TRP A 258 -34.40 -3.17 -20.89
C TRP A 258 -33.31 -2.09 -20.84
N ALA A 259 -33.21 -1.40 -19.71
CA ALA A 259 -32.08 -0.55 -19.36
C ALA A 259 -31.30 -1.19 -18.22
N VAL A 260 -29.97 -1.07 -18.28
CA VAL A 260 -29.05 -1.49 -17.22
C VAL A 260 -28.30 -0.27 -16.72
N THR A 261 -28.40 0.03 -15.43
CA THR A 261 -27.62 1.08 -14.76
C THR A 261 -26.43 0.43 -14.06
N ILE A 262 -25.22 0.89 -14.40
CA ILE A 262 -23.95 0.43 -13.82
C ILE A 262 -23.18 1.65 -13.33
N ASP A 263 -22.43 1.49 -12.25
CA ASP A 263 -21.45 2.49 -11.82
C ASP A 263 -20.43 2.76 -12.94
N ARG A 264 -20.12 4.04 -13.19
CA ARG A 264 -19.22 4.48 -14.26
C ARG A 264 -17.81 3.89 -14.13
N SER A 265 -17.32 3.65 -12.91
CA SER A 265 -16.02 3.02 -12.65
C SER A 265 -15.96 1.57 -13.15
N ARG A 266 -17.11 0.92 -13.33
CA ARG A 266 -17.25 -0.45 -13.86
C ARG A 266 -17.69 -0.49 -15.32
N ALA A 267 -18.16 0.63 -15.87
CA ALA A 267 -18.65 0.72 -17.24
C ALA A 267 -17.52 0.76 -18.30
N ALA A 268 -16.27 0.97 -17.88
CA ALA A 268 -15.12 1.05 -18.77
C ALA A 268 -14.34 -0.26 -18.79
N THR A 269 -14.72 -1.16 -19.69
CA THR A 269 -13.74 -2.06 -20.30
C THR A 269 -13.92 -1.91 -21.81
N PRO A 270 -13.00 -1.24 -22.53
CA PRO A 270 -13.02 -1.28 -23.98
C PRO A 270 -12.54 -2.67 -24.43
N SER A 271 -13.40 -3.67 -24.30
CA SER A 271 -13.20 -4.93 -25.02
C SER A 271 -13.50 -4.64 -26.49
N ARG A 272 -12.47 -4.36 -27.29
CA ARG A 272 -12.59 -4.33 -28.75
C ARG A 272 -13.18 -5.69 -29.17
N PRO A 273 -14.42 -5.75 -29.69
CA PRO A 273 -14.98 -7.03 -30.11
C PRO A 273 -14.07 -7.60 -31.20
N LYS A 274 -13.58 -8.83 -31.01
CA LYS A 274 -13.00 -9.60 -32.11
C LYS A 274 -14.13 -9.90 -33.08
N THR A 275 -14.31 -9.04 -34.08
CA THR A 275 -15.17 -9.36 -35.21
C THR A 275 -14.50 -10.48 -35.98
N ASN A 276 -14.98 -11.71 -35.79
CA ASN A 276 -14.82 -12.76 -36.78
C ASN A 276 -15.57 -12.30 -38.03
N THR A 277 -14.84 -11.74 -38.99
CA THR A 277 -15.35 -11.38 -40.32
C THR A 277 -15.56 -12.63 -41.16
N THR A 278 -16.67 -13.31 -40.92
CA THR A 278 -17.34 -14.15 -41.91
C THR A 278 -18.84 -13.99 -41.64
N ASP A 279 -19.55 -13.41 -42.61
CA ASP A 279 -21.01 -13.27 -42.68
C ASP A 279 -21.70 -12.12 -41.93
N ALA A 280 -21.18 -10.89 -42.04
CA ALA A 280 -22.02 -9.70 -41.87
C ALA A 280 -21.85 -8.77 -43.08
N LYS A 281 -22.91 -8.70 -43.90
CA LYS A 281 -23.01 -7.78 -45.04
C LYS A 281 -23.10 -6.35 -44.50
N PRO A 282 -22.15 -5.45 -44.79
CA PRO A 282 -22.18 -4.11 -44.23
C PRO A 282 -23.34 -3.31 -44.83
N ALA A 283 -24.08 -2.62 -43.97
CA ALA A 283 -25.00 -1.58 -44.38
C ALA A 283 -24.20 -0.37 -44.89
N THR A 284 -24.68 0.23 -45.98
CA THR A 284 -24.11 1.43 -46.60
C THR A 284 -24.15 2.61 -45.62
N LEU A 285 -22.97 3.03 -45.16
CA LEU A 285 -22.76 4.36 -44.58
C LEU A 285 -22.38 5.32 -45.72
N VAL A 286 -23.06 6.46 -45.73
CA VAL A 286 -22.84 7.56 -46.66
C VAL A 286 -21.50 8.21 -46.34
N ASP A 287 -20.70 8.36 -47.38
CA ASP A 287 -19.38 8.99 -47.39
C ASP A 287 -19.48 10.48 -47.01
N MET A 288 -18.70 10.89 -46.02
CA MET A 288 -18.25 12.27 -45.88
C MET A 288 -16.75 12.24 -45.64
N ASP A 289 -16.05 12.83 -46.62
CA ASP A 289 -14.66 13.28 -46.59
C ASP A 289 -13.57 12.21 -46.75
N ALA A 290 -13.31 11.98 -48.04
CA ALA A 290 -12.01 11.60 -48.57
C ALA A 290 -10.90 12.56 -48.09
N VAL A 291 -9.81 12.02 -47.55
CA VAL A 291 -8.45 12.45 -47.92
C VAL A 291 -7.53 11.23 -47.85
N GLU A 292 -7.01 10.87 -49.00
CA GLU A 292 -5.95 9.88 -49.21
C GLU A 292 -4.67 10.33 -48.49
N ASN A 293 -3.95 9.40 -47.85
CA ASN A 293 -2.51 9.33 -48.10
C ASN A 293 -1.91 7.96 -47.77
N GLU A 294 -1.06 7.57 -48.71
CA GLU A 294 -0.49 6.25 -48.92
C GLU A 294 0.51 5.79 -47.86
N GLU A 295 0.65 4.47 -47.87
CA GLU A 295 1.62 3.63 -47.18
C GLU A 295 3.09 4.04 -47.35
N ALA A 296 3.91 3.72 -46.35
CA ALA A 296 5.18 3.04 -46.59
C ALA A 296 5.65 2.32 -45.31
N SER A 297 5.65 0.98 -45.34
CA SER A 297 6.34 0.11 -44.38
C SER A 297 7.41 -0.69 -45.11
N ILE A 298 8.64 -0.75 -44.56
CA ILE A 298 9.53 -1.92 -44.67
C ILE A 298 10.51 -1.96 -43.46
N PRO A 299 11.16 -3.11 -43.12
CA PRO A 299 11.06 -3.75 -41.80
C PRO A 299 12.43 -4.01 -41.13
N ALA A 300 12.47 -4.54 -39.91
CA ALA A 300 13.63 -5.30 -39.41
C ALA A 300 13.32 -6.16 -38.18
N GLU A 301 13.30 -7.47 -38.41
CA GLU A 301 14.08 -8.55 -37.78
C GLU A 301 14.49 -8.50 -36.28
N ALA A 302 14.29 -9.65 -35.64
CA ALA A 302 14.51 -9.96 -34.23
C ALA A 302 15.96 -10.35 -33.90
N ALA A 303 16.36 -10.15 -32.65
CA ALA A 303 17.46 -10.89 -32.03
C ALA A 303 17.14 -11.21 -30.56
N VAL A 304 17.33 -12.48 -30.22
CA VAL A 304 17.17 -13.12 -28.90
C VAL A 304 18.44 -12.88 -28.07
N VAL A 305 18.31 -12.69 -26.76
CA VAL A 305 19.44 -12.74 -25.81
C VAL A 305 19.10 -13.62 -24.61
N ASP A 306 20.00 -14.57 -24.35
CA ASP A 306 20.03 -15.55 -23.27
C ASP A 306 20.44 -14.94 -21.91
N ALA A 307 19.99 -15.55 -20.82
CA ALA A 307 20.32 -15.21 -19.42
C ALA A 307 21.59 -15.92 -18.92
N PRO A 308 22.18 -15.46 -17.80
CA PRO A 308 22.79 -16.41 -16.86
C PRO A 308 22.50 -16.15 -15.37
N ASP A 309 22.14 -17.27 -14.74
CA ASP A 309 22.43 -17.85 -13.42
C ASP A 309 22.87 -17.02 -12.18
N SER A 310 22.26 -17.46 -11.08
CA SER A 310 22.39 -17.14 -9.66
C SER A 310 23.65 -17.72 -8.98
N GLU A 311 24.26 -16.96 -8.08
CA GLU A 311 25.10 -17.51 -7.00
C GLU A 311 24.59 -17.08 -5.61
N ASP A 312 24.43 -18.10 -4.77
CA ASP A 312 24.03 -18.11 -3.37
C ASP A 312 25.07 -17.40 -2.49
N GLY A 313 24.62 -16.51 -1.62
CA GLY A 313 25.47 -15.81 -0.64
C GLY A 313 24.66 -15.34 0.56
N ASP A 314 24.64 -16.16 1.61
CA ASP A 314 24.30 -15.90 3.02
C ASP A 314 23.68 -14.50 3.30
N TYR A 315 22.38 -14.38 3.05
CA TYR A 315 21.62 -13.13 3.19
C TYR A 315 21.34 -12.84 4.68
N LEU A 316 22.01 -11.82 5.21
CA LEU A 316 21.60 -11.18 6.47
C LEU A 316 20.33 -10.36 6.22
N THR A 317 19.35 -10.46 7.13
CA THR A 317 18.11 -9.68 7.04
C THR A 317 18.39 -8.17 7.24
N GLU A 318 17.55 -7.30 6.68
CA GLU A 318 17.75 -5.84 6.74
C GLU A 318 17.73 -5.31 8.19
N VAL A 319 16.95 -5.95 9.07
CA VAL A 319 16.94 -5.68 10.51
C VAL A 319 18.30 -6.02 11.13
N GLN A 320 18.90 -7.16 10.76
CA GLN A 320 20.23 -7.53 11.24
C GLN A 320 21.31 -6.59 10.71
N LYS A 321 21.18 -6.08 9.48
CA LYS A 321 22.09 -5.05 8.94
C LYS A 321 21.93 -3.71 9.69
N ALA A 322 20.71 -3.29 10.01
CA ALA A 322 20.44 -2.07 10.76
C ALA A 322 20.92 -2.15 12.22
N GLN A 323 20.68 -3.28 12.90
CA GLN A 323 21.19 -3.53 14.26
C GLN A 323 22.72 -3.61 14.29
N ARG A 324 23.33 -4.24 13.28
CA ARG A 324 24.80 -4.29 13.17
C ARG A 324 25.41 -2.91 12.95
N ARG A 325 24.76 -2.03 12.18
CA ARG A 325 25.17 -0.62 12.03
C ARG A 325 25.08 0.16 13.35
N ARG A 326 23.97 0.03 14.09
CA ARG A 326 23.80 0.68 15.42
C ARG A 326 24.81 0.20 16.45
N SER A 327 25.12 -1.10 16.48
CA SER A 327 26.13 -1.66 17.41
C SER A 327 27.56 -1.20 17.10
N GLN A 328 27.89 -1.00 15.82
CA GLN A 328 29.20 -0.50 15.38
C GLN A 328 29.37 1.01 15.63
N GLU A 329 28.28 1.78 15.59
CA GLU A 329 28.26 3.21 15.95
C GLU A 329 28.34 3.40 17.47
N ALA A 330 27.64 2.59 18.26
CA ALA A 330 27.72 2.62 19.73
C ALA A 330 29.13 2.22 20.26
N GLY A 331 29.83 1.33 19.55
CA GLY A 331 31.20 0.93 19.88
C GLY A 331 32.27 1.99 19.59
N ARG A 332 31.97 3.01 18.77
CA ARG A 332 32.91 4.11 18.44
C ARG A 332 32.92 5.25 19.46
N HIS A 333 31.93 5.32 20.35
CA HIS A 333 31.85 6.34 21.42
C HIS A 333 32.30 5.86 22.81
N ARG A 334 32.87 4.66 22.93
CA ARG A 334 33.58 4.22 24.13
C ARG A 334 35.00 3.77 23.80
N LYS A 335 35.92 4.74 23.79
CA LYS A 335 37.29 4.51 24.26
C LYS A 335 37.67 5.64 25.23
N PRO A 336 38.39 5.32 26.32
CA PRO A 336 38.62 6.21 27.47
C PRO A 336 39.39 7.47 27.12
#